data_AF-A0A0R0HFH7-F1
#
_entry.id   AF-A0A0R0HFH7-F1
#
_cell.length_a   1.000
_cell.length_b   1.000
_cell.length_c   1.000
_cell.angle_alpha   90.00
_cell.angle_beta   90.00
_cell.angle_gamma   90.00
#
_symmetry.space_group_name_H-M   'P 1'
#
loop_
_entity.id
_entity.type
_entity.pdbx_description
1 polymer ?
#
loop_
_entity_poly.entity_id
_entity_poly.type
_entity_poly.pdbx_seq_one_letter_code
_entity_poly.pdbx_strand_id
1 'polypeptide(L)'
;MVSISKLKKFYLVEPLKSSSLGFHSFEETKKCESIVINEVEGKRQKKHRKKQCKDWRCIDYCFWMIGYMCTTWWLLSLLYGCLPAMLLGFEAPVSPGVRLSREGVTALHPVVLVPGIVTGGLELWEGRSCAEGLFRKRLWGDSFAQILKRPLCWLEHLSLHDETGLDPPGIRVRAVPGLVAADNFASGYLLWADLIENLARIGYEGKNLFMAAYDWRLSFQNTEIRDQALSRLKSHIELMFVTNGYKKVVVVPQSMGAIYFLHFLKWVETPPPMGGGSGPGWCDKYIKAIMNVSPAFLGDPRAVSNIFSTESSVGFVRTVASGILNFDYVGRQTLEHAMRVCRTWDSIISLMPKGGETIWGGLDWCLEDWNNYDQEISWGSNSATFNLSYEAVWIDCDEMSRESIQKISKKRAYTARTVFDILNFVAPKMMKRAEAHFSHGIAENLEDPKYAHYRYWSNPLETKLPDAPDMEIYCLYGVGIPTERSHVHKFYPSEKDKSIPFQIDSSADGEDGSWLHNGVYFVDGDESVPIVSSGFMCAKGWHGRTRFNPSGTATYTIEYQLKQPGGLIDRRGLENGASSNIMGNAALIEDVLLVAAGATGVDIGGDRIFSDIMRMSERINLRL
;
A
#
# COMPACT_ATOMS: atom_id res chain seq x y z
N MET A 1 44.77 25.80 -10.78
CA MET A 1 45.87 24.93 -11.25
C MET A 1 45.45 23.49 -10.95
N VAL A 2 44.86 22.77 -11.90
CA VAL A 2 45.49 21.74 -12.77
C VAL A 2 46.11 20.61 -11.93
N SER A 3 45.37 19.53 -11.66
CA SER A 3 45.17 18.31 -12.47
C SER A 3 46.26 17.25 -12.27
N ILE A 4 45.89 16.10 -11.69
CA ILE A 4 46.31 14.77 -12.19
C ILE A 4 45.09 13.85 -12.15
N SER A 5 44.83 13.28 -13.31
CA SER A 5 43.71 12.45 -13.71
C SER A 5 44.02 10.95 -13.63
N LYS A 6 42.94 10.17 -13.50
CA LYS A 6 42.68 8.86 -14.16
C LYS A 6 43.26 7.55 -13.56
N LEU A 7 42.38 6.55 -13.68
CA LEU A 7 42.57 5.09 -13.74
C LEU A 7 42.59 4.32 -12.41
N LYS A 8 41.47 3.64 -12.13
CA LYS A 8 41.47 2.20 -11.80
C LYS A 8 40.18 1.55 -12.30
N LYS A 9 40.31 0.88 -13.45
CA LYS A 9 39.38 -0.13 -13.97
C LYS A 9 39.33 -1.32 -13.00
N PHE A 10 38.16 -1.82 -12.68
CA PHE A 10 37.99 -3.19 -12.18
C PHE A 10 37.50 -4.06 -13.34
N TYR A 11 38.33 -5.02 -13.73
CA TYR A 11 38.00 -6.06 -14.70
C TYR A 11 37.24 -7.18 -13.98
N LEU A 12 36.09 -7.56 -14.54
CA LEU A 12 35.42 -8.83 -14.29
C LEU A 12 36.13 -9.90 -15.12
N VAL A 13 36.61 -10.98 -14.50
CA VAL A 13 37.22 -12.13 -15.20
C VAL A 13 36.18 -13.26 -15.23
N GLU A 14 35.78 -13.68 -16.43
CA GLU A 14 34.98 -14.89 -16.65
C GLU A 14 35.81 -16.17 -16.43
N PRO A 15 35.22 -17.26 -15.93
CA PRO A 15 35.90 -18.55 -15.85
C PRO A 15 35.72 -19.33 -17.17
N LEU A 16 36.81 -19.58 -17.88
CA LEU A 16 36.84 -20.52 -18.99
C LEU A 16 37.33 -21.91 -18.55
N LYS A 17 36.56 -22.90 -19.00
CA LYS A 17 36.65 -24.35 -18.84
C LYS A 17 38.01 -24.91 -19.31
N SER A 18 38.51 -25.93 -18.61
CA SER A 18 39.37 -26.95 -19.22
C SER A 18 38.71 -28.33 -19.10
N SER A 19 38.78 -29.09 -20.18
CA SER A 19 38.20 -30.41 -20.35
C SER A 19 39.29 -31.46 -20.55
N SER A 20 39.04 -32.63 -19.93
CA SER A 20 39.38 -33.99 -20.34
C SER A 20 40.85 -34.39 -20.60
N LEU A 21 41.33 -35.30 -19.75
CA LEU A 21 42.05 -36.51 -20.17
C LEU A 21 41.77 -37.59 -19.12
N GLY A 22 40.95 -38.58 -19.50
CA GLY A 22 40.63 -39.75 -18.67
C GLY A 22 41.60 -40.91 -18.94
N PHE A 23 41.58 -41.93 -18.07
CA PHE A 23 41.63 -43.34 -18.49
C PHE A 23 41.23 -44.25 -17.30
N HIS A 24 40.07 -44.91 -17.49
CA HIS A 24 39.67 -46.28 -17.16
C HIS A 24 39.90 -46.95 -15.78
N SER A 25 38.79 -47.48 -15.28
CA SER A 25 38.61 -48.60 -14.35
C SER A 25 39.29 -49.90 -14.79
N PHE A 26 39.69 -50.76 -13.84
CA PHE A 26 39.31 -52.19 -13.80
C PHE A 26 39.82 -52.85 -12.49
N GLU A 27 38.93 -53.60 -11.83
CA GLU A 27 39.21 -54.67 -10.87
C GLU A 27 39.93 -55.84 -11.57
N GLU A 28 40.89 -56.49 -10.91
CA GLU A 28 40.92 -57.96 -10.76
C GLU A 28 42.04 -58.49 -9.82
N THR A 29 41.69 -59.58 -9.15
CA THR A 29 42.36 -60.43 -8.16
C THR A 29 43.59 -61.23 -8.61
N LYS A 30 44.53 -61.52 -7.67
CA LYS A 30 45.20 -62.82 -7.33
C LYS A 30 46.53 -62.54 -6.58
N LYS A 31 46.75 -62.91 -5.31
CA LYS A 31 47.01 -64.22 -4.64
C LYS A 31 48.51 -64.65 -4.62
N CYS A 32 48.92 -65.16 -3.44
CA CYS A 32 50.11 -65.94 -3.04
C CYS A 32 51.37 -65.12 -2.63
N GLU A 33 51.69 -65.09 -1.32
CA GLU A 33 52.51 -66.06 -0.53
C GLU A 33 54.02 -65.76 -0.70
N SER A 34 54.91 -65.78 0.30
CA SER A 34 54.95 -66.41 1.62
C SER A 34 56.25 -66.00 2.37
N ILE A 35 56.37 -66.46 3.64
CA ILE A 35 57.61 -66.73 4.43
C ILE A 35 58.07 -65.60 5.40
N VAL A 36 58.41 -65.80 6.70
CA VAL A 36 58.07 -66.72 7.82
C VAL A 36 59.13 -66.49 8.94
N ILE A 37 58.78 -66.77 10.23
CA ILE A 37 59.65 -67.07 11.42
C ILE A 37 60.38 -65.85 12.08
N ASN A 38 60.46 -65.64 13.41
CA ASN A 38 60.05 -66.40 14.62
C ASN A 38 60.20 -65.59 15.93
N GLU A 39 59.42 -65.98 16.95
CA GLU A 39 59.79 -66.18 18.40
C GLU A 39 60.28 -64.98 19.25
N VAL A 40 60.06 -64.83 20.57
CA VAL A 40 59.57 -65.67 21.70
C VAL A 40 59.32 -64.65 22.86
N GLU A 41 58.16 -64.69 23.53
CA GLU A 41 57.97 -65.18 24.92
C GLU A 41 58.49 -64.26 26.05
N GLY A 42 57.72 -64.06 27.14
CA GLY A 42 58.30 -63.66 28.44
C GLY A 42 57.52 -62.68 29.33
N LYS A 43 56.80 -63.27 30.29
CA LYS A 43 56.07 -62.72 31.46
C LYS A 43 56.69 -61.54 32.27
N ARG A 44 55.76 -60.74 32.83
CA ARG A 44 55.69 -60.11 34.18
C ARG A 44 56.87 -59.27 34.70
N GLN A 45 56.61 -58.00 35.04
CA GLN A 45 56.81 -57.45 36.40
C GLN A 45 56.26 -56.00 36.54
N LYS A 46 55.51 -55.74 37.62
CA LYS A 46 55.17 -54.39 38.11
C LYS A 46 56.36 -53.82 38.89
N LYS A 47 56.78 -52.58 38.60
CA LYS A 47 57.26 -51.63 39.63
C LYS A 47 57.29 -50.17 39.13
N HIS A 48 56.71 -49.33 39.99
CA HIS A 48 56.56 -47.87 40.07
C HIS A 48 57.37 -46.85 39.22
N ARG A 49 56.60 -45.81 38.86
CA ARG A 49 56.89 -44.35 38.79
C ARG A 49 57.84 -43.84 37.70
N LYS A 50 57.23 -43.33 36.62
CA LYS A 50 57.66 -42.07 35.97
C LYS A 50 56.49 -41.09 35.91
N LYS A 51 56.72 -39.92 36.51
CA LYS A 51 55.96 -38.67 36.32
C LYS A 51 55.88 -38.40 34.81
N GLN A 52 54.67 -38.21 34.27
CA GLN A 52 54.49 -37.50 33.00
C GLN A 52 53.49 -36.38 33.24
N CYS A 53 53.95 -35.15 32.99
CA CYS A 53 53.13 -33.97 32.79
C CYS A 53 52.01 -34.33 31.81
N LYS A 54 50.76 -34.05 32.19
CA LYS A 54 49.69 -33.91 31.21
C LYS A 54 49.87 -32.55 30.55
N ASP A 55 50.34 -32.54 29.32
CA ASP A 55 50.24 -31.37 28.44
C ASP A 55 48.76 -31.00 28.31
N TRP A 56 48.40 -29.85 28.89
CA TRP A 56 47.14 -29.19 28.59
C TRP A 56 47.23 -28.72 27.14
N ARG A 57 46.44 -29.35 26.26
CA ARG A 57 46.45 -29.05 24.84
C ARG A 57 45.84 -27.64 24.64
N CYS A 58 46.54 -26.77 23.91
CA CYS A 58 46.11 -25.41 23.52
C CYS A 58 44.64 -25.27 23.10
N ILE A 59 44.01 -26.36 22.66
CA ILE A 59 42.63 -26.46 22.23
C ILE A 59 41.66 -26.06 23.37
N ASP A 60 41.90 -26.51 24.61
CA ASP A 60 41.01 -26.19 25.75
C ASP A 60 41.09 -24.70 26.13
N TYR A 61 42.27 -24.08 25.94
CA TYR A 61 42.48 -22.65 26.18
C TYR A 61 41.78 -21.79 25.11
N CYS A 62 41.78 -22.20 23.85
CA CYS A 62 41.08 -21.52 22.77
C CYS A 62 39.55 -21.54 22.97
N PHE A 63 38.97 -22.67 23.39
CA PHE A 63 37.54 -22.75 23.69
C PHE A 63 37.14 -21.90 24.91
N TRP A 64 38.01 -21.82 25.92
CA TRP A 64 37.81 -20.92 27.06
C TRP A 64 37.85 -19.45 26.66
N MET A 65 38.79 -19.06 25.80
CA MET A 65 38.89 -17.69 25.29
C MET A 65 37.69 -17.30 24.42
N ILE A 66 37.21 -18.19 23.54
CA ILE A 66 36.01 -17.95 22.74
C ILE A 66 34.79 -17.83 23.66
N GLY A 67 34.64 -18.74 24.63
CA GLY A 67 33.58 -18.67 25.63
C GLY A 67 33.59 -17.35 26.40
N TYR A 68 34.78 -16.88 26.82
CA TYR A 68 34.94 -15.61 27.54
C TYR A 68 34.61 -14.40 26.65
N MET A 69 35.01 -14.42 25.39
CA MET A 69 34.67 -13.37 24.42
C MET A 69 33.16 -13.32 24.15
N CYS A 70 32.50 -14.47 24.02
CA CYS A 70 31.05 -14.54 23.82
C CYS A 70 30.28 -14.08 25.06
N THR A 71 30.70 -14.48 26.27
CA THR A 71 30.02 -14.09 27.51
C THR A 71 30.24 -12.61 27.82
N THR A 72 31.45 -12.08 27.60
CA THR A 72 31.70 -10.64 27.76
C THR A 72 30.97 -9.82 26.70
N TRP A 73 30.87 -10.28 25.46
CA TRP A 73 30.06 -9.62 24.42
C TRP A 73 28.57 -9.62 24.77
N TRP A 74 28.04 -10.74 25.27
CA TRP A 74 26.67 -10.82 25.76
C TRP A 74 26.44 -9.93 26.98
N LEU A 75 27.38 -9.89 27.93
CA LEU A 75 27.29 -9.05 29.11
C LEU A 75 27.35 -7.56 28.73
N LEU A 76 28.24 -7.17 27.82
CA LEU A 76 28.33 -5.80 27.32
C LEU A 76 27.07 -5.41 26.53
N SER A 77 26.53 -6.31 25.73
CA SER A 77 25.27 -6.09 25.00
C SER A 77 24.07 -5.98 25.95
N LEU A 78 24.05 -6.79 27.02
CA LEU A 78 23.04 -6.72 28.09
C LEU A 78 23.18 -5.42 28.89
N LEU A 79 24.40 -5.04 29.29
CA LEU A 79 24.67 -3.79 29.99
C LEU A 79 24.34 -2.56 29.12
N TYR A 80 24.61 -2.63 27.82
CA TYR A 80 24.21 -1.63 26.84
C TYR A 80 22.69 -1.58 26.66
N GLY A 81 22.01 -2.73 26.68
CA GLY A 81 20.55 -2.83 26.65
C GLY A 81 19.86 -2.45 27.96
N CYS A 82 20.56 -2.53 29.09
CA CYS A 82 20.07 -2.17 30.43
C CYS A 82 20.42 -0.74 30.84
N LEU A 83 21.24 -0.02 30.08
CA LEU A 83 21.44 1.41 30.24
C LEU A 83 20.12 2.11 29.88
N PRO A 84 19.41 2.74 30.85
CA PRO A 84 18.24 3.54 30.53
C PRO A 84 18.71 4.67 29.61
N ALA A 85 17.96 4.95 28.54
CA ALA A 85 18.23 6.08 27.64
C ALA A 85 18.39 7.43 28.37
N MET A 86 17.93 7.54 29.62
CA MET A 86 18.15 8.69 30.51
C MET A 86 19.62 9.01 30.84
N LEU A 87 20.56 8.05 30.80
CA LEU A 87 21.95 8.29 31.23
C LEU A 87 22.79 9.08 30.20
N LEU A 88 22.30 9.27 28.98
CA LEU A 88 22.98 10.02 27.90
C LEU A 88 22.37 11.41 27.64
N GLY A 89 21.44 11.89 28.46
CA GLY A 89 20.83 13.22 28.27
C GLY A 89 20.02 13.39 26.98
N PHE A 90 19.73 12.29 26.27
CA PHE A 90 18.77 12.29 25.16
C PHE A 90 17.37 12.16 25.76
N GLU A 91 16.67 13.28 25.96
CA GLU A 91 15.23 13.25 26.08
C GLU A 91 14.67 12.68 24.76
N ALA A 92 13.98 11.55 24.84
CA ALA A 92 13.18 11.10 23.71
C ALA A 92 12.17 12.22 23.39
N PRO A 93 11.95 12.56 22.11
CA PRO A 93 11.01 13.60 21.74
C PRO A 93 9.65 13.25 22.31
N VAL A 94 9.05 14.24 22.96
CA VAL A 94 7.73 14.11 23.56
C VAL A 94 6.71 13.99 22.43
N SER A 95 5.85 12.95 22.47
CA SER A 95 4.82 12.79 21.46
C SER A 95 3.85 13.98 21.46
N PRO A 96 3.24 14.34 20.30
CA PRO A 96 2.35 15.49 20.20
C PRO A 96 1.23 15.48 21.24
N GLY A 97 0.60 14.32 21.47
CA GLY A 97 -0.46 14.17 22.45
C GLY A 97 -0.01 14.43 23.88
N VAL A 98 1.22 14.05 24.26
CA VAL A 98 1.77 14.37 25.60
C VAL A 98 2.08 15.85 25.72
N ARG A 99 2.63 16.48 24.68
CA ARG A 99 2.91 17.92 24.68
C ARG A 99 1.61 18.74 24.80
N LEU A 100 0.62 18.48 23.94
CA LEU A 100 -0.66 19.19 23.94
C LEU A 100 -1.44 18.96 25.25
N SER A 101 -1.37 17.75 25.82
CA SER A 101 -1.96 17.47 27.14
C SER A 101 -1.33 18.34 28.24
N ARG A 102 0.00 18.57 28.22
CA ARG A 102 0.69 19.48 29.15
C ARG A 102 0.30 20.95 28.94
N GLU A 103 -0.04 21.32 27.72
CA GLU A 103 -0.53 22.65 27.36
C GLU A 103 -2.02 22.85 27.70
N GLY A 104 -2.69 21.81 28.22
CA GLY A 104 -4.09 21.87 28.65
C GLY A 104 -5.11 21.63 27.53
N VAL A 105 -4.66 21.13 26.36
CA VAL A 105 -5.56 20.74 25.26
C VAL A 105 -6.35 19.51 25.68
N THR A 106 -7.66 19.54 25.43
CA THR A 106 -8.60 18.47 25.79
C THR A 106 -9.55 18.15 24.64
N ALA A 107 -10.07 16.92 24.62
CA ALA A 107 -11.03 16.47 23.62
C ALA A 107 -12.32 17.33 23.62
N LEU A 108 -12.71 17.83 22.44
CA LEU A 108 -13.91 18.65 22.25
C LEU A 108 -14.90 18.02 21.28
N HIS A 109 -14.44 17.72 20.06
CA HIS A 109 -15.27 17.16 19.00
C HIS A 109 -15.12 15.64 18.94
N PRO A 110 -16.20 14.85 18.89
CA PRO A 110 -16.07 13.42 18.63
C PRO A 110 -15.32 13.16 17.31
N VAL A 111 -14.49 12.11 17.28
CA VAL A 111 -13.66 11.75 16.12
C VAL A 111 -14.12 10.44 15.49
N VAL A 112 -14.31 10.45 14.17
CA VAL A 112 -14.60 9.25 13.37
C VAL A 112 -13.44 8.97 12.42
N LEU A 113 -12.80 7.82 12.56
CA LEU A 113 -11.75 7.33 11.68
C LEU A 113 -12.38 6.51 10.55
N VAL A 114 -11.97 6.76 9.30
CA VAL A 114 -12.46 6.01 8.14
C VAL A 114 -11.26 5.37 7.41
N PRO A 115 -11.13 4.03 7.45
CA PRO A 115 -9.97 3.33 6.91
C PRO A 115 -9.93 3.36 5.39
N GLY A 116 -8.73 3.30 4.81
CA GLY A 116 -8.50 3.10 3.38
C GLY A 116 -8.57 1.63 2.97
N ILE A 117 -8.26 1.37 1.70
CA ILE A 117 -8.19 0.01 1.15
C ILE A 117 -7.23 -0.82 2.00
N VAL A 118 -7.55 -2.09 2.21
CA VAL A 118 -6.75 -3.05 2.99
C VAL A 118 -6.40 -2.69 4.43
N THR A 119 -6.73 -1.52 4.96
CA THR A 119 -6.29 -1.08 6.31
C THR A 119 -7.25 -1.47 7.44
N GLY A 120 -8.34 -2.16 7.12
CA GLY A 120 -9.30 -2.71 8.10
C GLY A 120 -9.25 -4.23 8.16
N GLY A 121 -9.36 -4.79 9.38
CA GLY A 121 -9.43 -6.24 9.57
C GLY A 121 -10.70 -6.86 8.97
N LEU A 122 -10.57 -8.07 8.40
CA LEU A 122 -11.68 -8.87 7.88
C LEU A 122 -11.72 -10.22 8.59
N GLU A 123 -12.90 -10.66 9.03
CA GLU A 123 -13.12 -11.92 9.73
C GLU A 123 -14.07 -12.85 8.98
N LEU A 124 -13.83 -14.17 9.12
CA LEU A 124 -14.64 -15.22 8.50
C LEU A 124 -15.91 -15.51 9.32
N TRP A 125 -17.06 -15.59 8.65
CA TRP A 125 -18.35 -15.99 9.22
C TRP A 125 -18.89 -17.30 8.66
N GLU A 126 -18.52 -17.63 7.43
CA GLU A 126 -18.84 -18.90 6.77
C GLU A 126 -17.77 -19.15 5.72
N GLY A 127 -17.31 -20.39 5.62
CA GLY A 127 -16.28 -20.76 4.66
C GLY A 127 -16.41 -22.22 4.25
N ARG A 128 -15.69 -22.56 3.18
CA ARG A 128 -15.61 -23.93 2.65
C ARG A 128 -14.87 -24.84 3.63
N SER A 129 -14.89 -26.14 3.36
CA SER A 129 -14.20 -27.17 4.19
C SER A 129 -12.72 -26.85 4.42
N CYS A 130 -12.03 -26.21 3.47
CA CYS A 130 -10.64 -25.80 3.63
C CYS A 130 -10.42 -24.73 4.72
N ALA A 131 -11.47 -24.01 5.14
CA ALA A 131 -11.46 -22.99 6.19
C ALA A 131 -12.05 -23.49 7.52
N GLU A 132 -12.23 -24.81 7.68
CA GLU A 132 -12.71 -25.41 8.92
C GLU A 132 -11.83 -25.02 10.11
N GLY A 133 -12.47 -24.62 11.21
CA GLY A 133 -11.82 -24.10 12.42
C GLY A 133 -11.44 -22.61 12.39
N LEU A 134 -11.74 -21.89 11.30
CA LEU A 134 -11.45 -20.45 11.16
C LEU A 134 -12.66 -19.53 11.40
N PHE A 135 -13.77 -20.04 11.90
CA PHE A 135 -14.94 -19.22 12.24
C PHE A 135 -14.56 -18.09 13.20
N ARG A 136 -14.96 -16.85 12.87
CA ARG A 136 -14.65 -15.60 13.58
C ARG A 136 -13.16 -15.30 13.75
N LYS A 137 -12.30 -15.96 12.98
CA LYS A 137 -10.88 -15.61 12.90
C LYS A 137 -10.67 -14.56 11.82
N ARG A 138 -9.70 -13.68 12.05
CA ARG A 138 -9.28 -12.66 11.08
C ARG A 138 -8.59 -13.35 9.91
N LEU A 139 -9.17 -13.21 8.72
CA LEU A 139 -8.52 -13.56 7.46
C LEU A 139 -7.59 -12.45 6.99
N TRP A 140 -7.80 -11.22 7.48
CA TRP A 140 -6.99 -10.07 7.14
C TRP A 140 -6.69 -9.25 8.41
N GLY A 141 -5.44 -8.82 8.59
CA GLY A 141 -5.02 -8.00 9.73
C GLY A 141 -4.81 -8.77 11.05
N ASP A 142 -4.23 -9.97 10.99
CA ASP A 142 -3.77 -10.76 12.15
C ASP A 142 -2.46 -11.52 11.80
N SER A 143 -1.91 -12.30 12.71
CA SER A 143 -0.75 -13.17 12.46
C SER A 143 -1.04 -14.11 11.29
N PHE A 144 -0.44 -13.81 10.12
CA PHE A 144 -0.59 -14.55 8.87
C PHE A 144 -0.11 -16.02 8.95
N ALA A 145 0.33 -16.51 10.11
CA ALA A 145 0.79 -17.87 10.32
C ALA A 145 -0.24 -18.96 10.00
N GLN A 146 -1.55 -18.72 10.25
CA GLN A 146 -2.59 -19.67 9.86
C GLN A 146 -2.95 -19.58 8.36
N ILE A 147 -2.75 -18.40 7.77
CA ILE A 147 -3.01 -18.10 6.36
C ILE A 147 -1.94 -18.74 5.47
N LEU A 148 -0.67 -18.65 5.87
CA LEU A 148 0.48 -19.25 5.20
C LEU A 148 0.36 -20.77 5.03
N LYS A 149 -0.40 -21.45 5.89
CA LYS A 149 -0.63 -22.89 5.78
C LYS A 149 -1.57 -23.26 4.64
N ARG A 150 -2.42 -22.33 4.18
CA ARG A 150 -3.51 -22.60 3.21
C ARG A 150 -3.72 -21.40 2.26
N PRO A 151 -2.72 -21.02 1.43
CA PRO A 151 -2.75 -19.80 0.63
C PRO A 151 -3.89 -19.78 -0.40
N LEU A 152 -4.15 -20.88 -1.10
CA LEU A 152 -5.24 -20.95 -2.08
C LEU A 152 -6.63 -20.85 -1.42
N CYS A 153 -6.81 -21.49 -0.27
CA CYS A 153 -8.05 -21.36 0.50
C CYS A 153 -8.25 -19.92 0.95
N TRP A 154 -7.20 -19.25 1.41
CA TRP A 154 -7.26 -17.86 1.81
C TRP A 154 -7.64 -16.92 0.65
N LEU A 155 -6.99 -17.07 -0.51
CA LEU A 155 -7.30 -16.33 -1.73
C LEU A 155 -8.77 -16.53 -2.16
N GLU A 156 -9.25 -17.78 -2.14
CA GLU A 156 -10.64 -18.11 -2.44
C GLU A 156 -11.62 -17.39 -1.48
N HIS A 157 -11.34 -17.35 -0.18
CA HIS A 157 -12.22 -16.69 0.80
C HIS A 157 -12.15 -15.16 0.74
N LEU A 158 -11.08 -14.60 0.20
CA LEU A 158 -10.97 -13.16 -0.05
C LEU A 158 -11.56 -12.73 -1.40
N SER A 159 -11.81 -13.66 -2.31
CA SER A 159 -12.45 -13.35 -3.59
C SER A 159 -13.89 -12.87 -3.42
N LEU A 160 -14.32 -12.00 -4.33
CA LEU A 160 -15.72 -11.63 -4.52
C LEU A 160 -16.30 -12.35 -5.73
N HIS A 161 -17.62 -12.45 -5.78
CA HIS A 161 -18.34 -13.06 -6.87
C HIS A 161 -18.25 -12.21 -8.14
N ASP A 162 -17.84 -12.82 -9.25
CA ASP A 162 -17.48 -12.12 -10.50
C ASP A 162 -18.60 -11.27 -11.11
N GLU A 163 -19.87 -11.63 -10.88
CA GLU A 163 -21.01 -10.92 -11.47
C GLU A 163 -21.66 -9.90 -10.54
N THR A 164 -21.67 -10.17 -9.23
CA THR A 164 -22.41 -9.36 -8.26
C THR A 164 -21.52 -8.45 -7.44
N GLY A 165 -20.22 -8.77 -7.34
CA GLY A 165 -19.29 -8.03 -6.48
C GLY A 165 -19.58 -8.23 -4.99
N LEU A 166 -20.33 -9.27 -4.62
CA LEU A 166 -20.63 -9.67 -3.23
C LEU A 166 -19.86 -10.93 -2.85
N ASP A 167 -20.07 -11.47 -1.65
CA ASP A 167 -19.43 -12.71 -1.25
C ASP A 167 -19.88 -13.90 -2.15
N PRO A 168 -18.98 -14.82 -2.53
CA PRO A 168 -19.36 -16.04 -3.23
C PRO A 168 -20.28 -16.94 -2.39
N PRO A 169 -21.14 -17.78 -3.03
CA PRO A 169 -21.96 -18.74 -2.30
C PRO A 169 -21.14 -19.66 -1.37
N GLY A 170 -21.59 -19.83 -0.13
CA GLY A 170 -20.92 -20.62 0.90
C GLY A 170 -19.70 -19.95 1.54
N ILE A 171 -19.48 -18.66 1.28
CA ILE A 171 -18.44 -17.84 1.90
C ILE A 171 -19.10 -16.57 2.44
N ARG A 172 -18.79 -16.20 3.68
CA ARG A 172 -19.17 -14.92 4.28
C ARG A 172 -18.00 -14.34 5.03
N VAL A 173 -17.59 -13.14 4.63
CA VAL A 173 -16.50 -12.38 5.27
C VAL A 173 -17.04 -11.02 5.66
N ARG A 174 -16.72 -10.55 6.87
CA ARG A 174 -17.22 -9.27 7.39
C ARG A 174 -16.08 -8.43 7.93
N ALA A 175 -16.26 -7.11 7.88
CA ALA A 175 -15.35 -6.19 8.54
C ALA A 175 -15.38 -6.41 10.05
N VAL A 176 -14.20 -6.38 10.67
CA VAL A 176 -14.08 -6.37 12.14
C VAL A 176 -14.64 -5.03 12.64
N PRO A 177 -15.59 -5.01 13.58
CA PRO A 177 -16.19 -3.77 14.06
C PRO A 177 -15.34 -3.08 15.16
N GLY A 178 -15.46 -1.76 15.24
CA GLY A 178 -14.92 -0.94 16.34
C GLY A 178 -13.42 -0.64 16.24
N LEU A 179 -12.85 -0.04 17.28
CA LEU A 179 -11.43 0.36 17.31
C LEU A 179 -10.47 -0.83 17.19
N VAL A 180 -10.91 -2.03 17.58
CA VAL A 180 -10.13 -3.26 17.40
C VAL A 180 -9.84 -3.56 15.93
N ALA A 181 -10.61 -2.98 14.99
CA ALA A 181 -10.32 -3.04 13.56
C ALA A 181 -9.03 -2.32 13.17
N ALA A 182 -8.64 -1.32 13.97
CA ALA A 182 -7.42 -0.53 13.86
C ALA A 182 -6.25 -1.16 14.63
N ASP A 183 -6.56 -1.90 15.72
CA ASP A 183 -5.58 -2.56 16.56
C ASP A 183 -4.99 -3.82 15.90
N ASN A 184 -3.66 -3.91 15.92
CA ASN A 184 -2.87 -5.04 15.42
C ASN A 184 -3.06 -5.34 13.94
N PHE A 185 -3.00 -4.30 13.09
CA PHE A 185 -2.74 -4.52 11.68
C PHE A 185 -1.31 -5.08 11.55
N ALA A 186 -1.20 -6.40 11.36
CA ALA A 186 -0.05 -7.08 10.76
C ALA A 186 1.33 -6.68 11.33
N SER A 187 1.93 -7.49 12.22
CA SER A 187 3.23 -7.26 12.89
C SER A 187 4.20 -6.37 12.07
N GLY A 188 4.18 -5.05 12.33
CA GLY A 188 5.01 -4.06 11.62
C GLY A 188 4.30 -2.87 10.96
N TYR A 189 2.97 -2.87 10.80
CA TYR A 189 2.23 -1.77 10.14
C TYR A 189 1.16 -1.14 11.07
N LEU A 190 1.58 -0.32 12.03
CA LEU A 190 0.69 0.35 12.98
C LEU A 190 0.08 1.65 12.42
N LEU A 191 -0.72 1.56 11.34
CA LEU A 191 -1.27 2.73 10.64
C LEU A 191 -2.05 3.71 11.52
N TRP A 192 -2.85 3.21 12.47
CA TRP A 192 -3.74 4.05 13.29
C TRP A 192 -3.29 4.18 14.75
N ALA A 193 -2.36 3.34 15.21
CA ALA A 193 -2.05 3.22 16.63
C ALA A 193 -1.44 4.52 17.17
N ASP A 194 -0.51 5.14 16.43
CA ASP A 194 0.13 6.39 16.85
C ASP A 194 -0.89 7.52 16.99
N LEU A 195 -1.81 7.66 16.04
CA LEU A 195 -2.87 8.67 16.10
C LEU A 195 -3.83 8.40 17.27
N ILE A 196 -4.28 7.15 17.44
CA ILE A 196 -5.20 6.76 18.53
C ILE A 196 -4.55 6.97 19.90
N GLU A 197 -3.27 6.59 20.06
CA GLU A 197 -2.54 6.80 21.31
C GLU A 197 -2.47 8.30 21.64
N ASN A 198 -2.12 9.14 20.67
CA ASN A 198 -2.02 10.58 20.90
C ASN A 198 -3.39 11.23 21.18
N LEU A 199 -4.46 10.79 20.52
CA LEU A 199 -5.84 11.20 20.84
C LEU A 199 -6.19 10.81 22.28
N ALA A 200 -5.83 9.60 22.72
CA ALA A 200 -6.08 9.16 24.08
C ALA A 200 -5.38 10.05 25.14
N ARG A 201 -4.20 10.61 24.82
CA ARG A 201 -3.49 11.54 25.74
C ARG A 201 -4.23 12.84 26.03
N ILE A 202 -5.13 13.28 25.13
CA ILE A 202 -5.96 14.49 25.32
C ILE A 202 -7.40 14.15 25.74
N GLY A 203 -7.69 12.90 26.08
CA GLY A 203 -8.97 12.48 26.65
C GLY A 203 -9.96 11.81 25.69
N TYR A 204 -9.50 11.35 24.52
CA TYR A 204 -10.32 10.47 23.67
C TYR A 204 -10.37 9.03 24.17
N GLU A 205 -11.53 8.42 24.07
CA GLU A 205 -11.80 7.02 24.43
C GLU A 205 -12.99 6.51 23.59
N GLY A 206 -13.44 5.26 23.80
CA GLY A 206 -14.47 4.64 22.97
C GLY A 206 -15.83 5.36 22.92
N LYS A 207 -16.10 6.35 23.80
CA LYS A 207 -17.34 7.14 23.78
C LYS A 207 -17.33 8.32 22.79
N ASN A 208 -16.14 8.82 22.44
CA ASN A 208 -15.92 9.99 21.59
C ASN A 208 -14.93 9.72 20.45
N LEU A 209 -14.46 8.48 20.30
CA LEU A 209 -13.63 8.00 19.19
C LEU A 209 -14.26 6.74 18.58
N PHE A 210 -14.50 6.75 17.28
CA PHE A 210 -15.12 5.65 16.56
C PHE A 210 -14.34 5.30 15.28
N MET A 211 -14.19 4.01 14.98
CA MET A 211 -13.63 3.52 13.72
C MET A 211 -14.78 3.00 12.84
N ALA A 212 -15.01 3.66 11.72
CA ALA A 212 -16.02 3.31 10.73
C ALA A 212 -15.53 2.16 9.83
N ALA A 213 -15.30 0.99 10.41
CA ALA A 213 -14.83 -0.18 9.67
C ALA A 213 -15.88 -0.67 8.67
N TYR A 214 -15.45 -0.95 7.44
CA TYR A 214 -16.25 -1.50 6.35
C TYR A 214 -15.44 -2.52 5.56
N ASP A 215 -16.11 -3.33 4.75
CA ASP A 215 -15.43 -4.27 3.86
C ASP A 215 -14.88 -3.53 2.66
N TRP A 216 -13.59 -3.23 2.73
CA TRP A 216 -12.85 -2.47 1.73
C TRP A 216 -12.70 -3.18 0.39
N ARG A 217 -13.17 -4.42 0.22
CA ARG A 217 -13.14 -5.13 -1.08
C ARG A 217 -14.30 -4.71 -1.99
N LEU A 218 -15.43 -4.37 -1.39
CA LEU A 218 -16.69 -4.11 -2.09
C LEU A 218 -16.71 -2.74 -2.78
N SER A 219 -17.64 -2.57 -3.72
CA SER A 219 -18.08 -1.25 -4.16
C SER A 219 -18.80 -0.51 -3.02
N PHE A 220 -18.75 0.82 -3.02
CA PHE A 220 -19.27 1.61 -1.90
C PHE A 220 -20.78 1.48 -1.71
N GLN A 221 -21.54 1.29 -2.80
CA GLN A 221 -22.98 1.02 -2.68
C GLN A 221 -23.24 -0.41 -2.17
N ASN A 222 -22.40 -1.37 -2.51
CA ASN A 222 -22.55 -2.76 -2.05
C ASN A 222 -22.26 -2.91 -0.55
N THR A 223 -21.44 -2.04 0.06
CA THR A 223 -21.28 -2.03 1.53
C THR A 223 -22.60 -1.67 2.23
N GLU A 224 -23.41 -0.81 1.64
CA GLU A 224 -24.75 -0.50 2.14
C GLU A 224 -25.71 -1.68 1.90
N ILE A 225 -25.78 -2.19 0.67
CA ILE A 225 -26.70 -3.29 0.34
C ILE A 225 -26.44 -4.52 1.22
N ARG A 226 -25.17 -4.89 1.43
CA ARG A 226 -24.80 -6.10 2.16
C ARG A 226 -24.78 -5.91 3.67
N ASP A 227 -24.17 -4.83 4.16
CA ASP A 227 -23.83 -4.66 5.57
C ASP A 227 -24.51 -3.47 6.23
N GLN A 228 -25.26 -2.67 5.46
CA GLN A 228 -25.84 -1.40 5.90
C GLN A 228 -24.76 -0.45 6.46
N ALA A 229 -23.56 -0.48 5.88
CA ALA A 229 -22.39 0.21 6.42
C ALA A 229 -22.55 1.73 6.42
N LEU A 230 -23.17 2.31 5.39
CA LEU A 230 -23.40 3.76 5.30
C LEU A 230 -24.50 4.18 6.29
N SER A 231 -25.57 3.39 6.40
CA SER A 231 -26.62 3.58 7.41
C SER A 231 -26.06 3.52 8.83
N ARG A 232 -25.20 2.54 9.12
CA ARG A 232 -24.53 2.42 10.43
C ARG A 232 -23.62 3.61 10.71
N LEU A 233 -22.85 4.08 9.71
CA LEU A 233 -22.00 5.26 9.85
C LEU A 233 -22.82 6.51 10.17
N LYS A 234 -23.90 6.75 9.42
CA LYS A 234 -24.86 7.83 9.70
C LYS A 234 -25.38 7.76 11.14
N SER A 235 -25.90 6.62 11.58
CA SER A 235 -26.44 6.47 12.93
C SER A 235 -25.39 6.67 14.02
N HIS A 236 -24.13 6.25 13.81
CA HIS A 236 -23.05 6.50 14.77
C HIS A 236 -22.71 7.98 14.86
N ILE A 237 -22.63 8.69 13.73
CA ILE A 237 -22.37 10.14 13.72
C ILE A 237 -23.48 10.90 14.46
N GLU A 238 -24.74 10.56 14.18
CA GLU A 238 -25.89 11.17 14.86
C GLU A 238 -25.90 10.86 16.36
N LEU A 239 -25.55 9.63 16.75
CA LEU A 239 -25.44 9.22 18.15
C LEU A 239 -24.31 9.98 18.85
N MET A 240 -23.12 10.02 18.26
CA MET A 240 -21.95 10.70 18.83
C MET A 240 -22.22 12.19 19.01
N PHE A 241 -22.93 12.82 18.08
CA PHE A 241 -23.36 14.21 18.22
C PHE A 241 -24.20 14.41 19.48
N VAL A 242 -25.21 13.57 19.72
CA VAL A 242 -26.08 13.70 20.90
C VAL A 242 -25.34 13.36 22.20
N THR A 243 -24.55 12.29 22.21
CA THR A 243 -23.88 11.81 23.44
C THR A 243 -22.67 12.65 23.85
N ASN A 244 -22.10 13.44 22.93
CA ASN A 244 -20.98 14.34 23.19
C ASN A 244 -21.41 15.81 23.30
N GLY A 245 -22.64 16.06 23.76
CA GLY A 245 -23.12 17.42 24.05
C GLY A 245 -23.35 18.28 22.81
N TYR A 246 -23.89 17.68 21.74
CA TYR A 246 -24.21 18.35 20.47
C TYR A 246 -23.00 18.98 19.78
N LYS A 247 -21.82 18.37 19.96
CA LYS A 247 -20.60 18.75 19.26
C LYS A 247 -20.54 18.03 17.92
N LYS A 248 -20.37 18.80 16.84
CA LYS A 248 -20.16 18.28 15.47
C LYS A 248 -18.93 17.36 15.45
N VAL A 249 -18.95 16.34 14.59
CA VAL A 249 -17.91 15.30 14.48
C VAL A 249 -16.77 15.76 13.58
N VAL A 250 -15.53 15.46 13.98
CA VAL A 250 -14.35 15.52 13.10
C VAL A 250 -14.15 14.15 12.47
N VAL A 251 -14.05 14.09 11.15
CA VAL A 251 -13.86 12.84 10.39
C VAL A 251 -12.45 12.81 9.83
N VAL A 252 -11.74 11.71 10.05
CA VAL A 252 -10.36 11.51 9.57
C VAL A 252 -10.36 10.32 8.60
N PRO A 253 -10.72 10.54 7.32
CA PRO A 253 -10.62 9.51 6.31
C PRO A 253 -9.20 9.41 5.74
N GLN A 254 -8.74 8.19 5.47
CA GLN A 254 -7.39 7.93 4.96
C GLN A 254 -7.43 7.23 3.59
N SER A 255 -6.60 7.68 2.63
CA SER A 255 -6.46 7.09 1.31
C SER A 255 -7.82 6.90 0.60
N MET A 256 -8.16 5.66 0.20
CA MET A 256 -9.46 5.31 -0.38
C MET A 256 -10.65 5.70 0.52
N GLY A 257 -10.45 5.74 1.84
CA GLY A 257 -11.46 6.13 2.81
C GLY A 257 -11.98 7.54 2.58
N ALA A 258 -11.18 8.43 1.99
CA ALA A 258 -11.61 9.78 1.60
C ALA A 258 -12.61 9.74 0.44
N ILE A 259 -12.40 8.83 -0.52
CA ILE A 259 -13.32 8.61 -1.65
C ILE A 259 -14.61 7.95 -1.15
N TYR A 260 -14.51 6.99 -0.24
CA TYR A 260 -15.66 6.36 0.42
C TYR A 260 -16.48 7.38 1.20
N PHE A 261 -15.81 8.28 1.94
CA PHE A 261 -16.49 9.32 2.70
C PHE A 261 -17.13 10.37 1.78
N LEU A 262 -16.48 10.72 0.66
CA LEU A 262 -17.08 11.58 -0.37
C LEU A 262 -18.39 10.97 -0.92
N HIS A 263 -18.40 9.65 -1.19
CA HIS A 263 -19.62 8.92 -1.55
C HIS A 263 -20.68 9.00 -0.44
N PHE A 264 -20.27 8.82 0.81
CA PHE A 264 -21.16 8.90 1.97
C PHE A 264 -21.82 10.28 2.10
N LEU A 265 -21.09 11.38 1.88
CA LEU A 265 -21.64 12.75 1.94
C LEU A 265 -22.82 12.94 0.97
N LYS A 266 -22.74 12.37 -0.24
CA LYS A 266 -23.87 12.42 -1.19
C LYS A 266 -24.95 11.41 -0.88
N TRP A 267 -24.55 10.21 -0.47
CA TRP A 267 -25.50 9.18 -0.08
C TRP A 267 -26.40 9.66 1.06
N VAL A 268 -25.85 10.30 2.11
CA VAL A 268 -26.62 10.70 3.29
C VAL A 268 -27.65 11.79 2.99
N GLU A 269 -27.35 12.72 2.09
CA GLU A 269 -28.27 13.79 1.66
C GLU A 269 -29.37 13.27 0.73
N THR A 270 -29.07 12.26 -0.08
CA THR A 270 -29.95 11.74 -1.13
C THR A 270 -31.15 10.99 -0.53
N PRO A 271 -32.38 11.18 -1.06
CA PRO A 271 -33.56 10.48 -0.56
C PRO A 271 -33.50 8.95 -0.80
N PRO A 272 -34.24 8.16 0.00
CA PRO A 272 -34.44 6.74 -0.28
C PRO A 272 -35.17 6.54 -1.62
N PRO A 273 -35.00 5.40 -2.31
CA PRO A 273 -34.28 4.20 -1.86
C PRO A 273 -32.76 4.21 -2.14
N MET A 274 -32.23 5.25 -2.79
CA MET A 274 -30.83 5.27 -3.24
C MET A 274 -29.86 5.83 -2.19
N GLY A 275 -30.31 6.79 -1.39
CA GLY A 275 -29.54 7.42 -0.31
C GLY A 275 -30.16 7.23 1.08
N GLY A 276 -29.49 7.84 2.07
CA GLY A 276 -29.81 7.75 3.49
C GLY A 276 -30.93 8.68 3.98
N GLY A 277 -31.44 9.57 3.13
CA GLY A 277 -32.65 10.35 3.36
C GLY A 277 -32.57 11.43 4.44
N SER A 278 -31.38 11.95 4.74
CA SER A 278 -31.21 12.98 5.77
C SER A 278 -31.42 14.41 5.26
N GLY A 279 -31.42 14.62 3.94
CA GLY A 279 -31.52 15.94 3.32
C GLY A 279 -30.20 16.75 3.35
N PRO A 280 -30.16 17.90 2.65
CA PRO A 280 -28.92 18.64 2.38
C PRO A 280 -28.28 19.31 3.61
N GLY A 281 -29.06 19.64 4.65
CA GLY A 281 -28.53 20.27 5.87
C GLY A 281 -27.84 19.32 6.84
N TRP A 282 -27.75 18.02 6.52
CA TRP A 282 -27.20 17.03 7.45
C TRP A 282 -25.70 17.22 7.66
N CYS A 283 -24.93 17.41 6.59
CA CYS A 283 -23.48 17.56 6.68
C CYS A 283 -23.12 18.78 7.53
N ASP A 284 -23.76 19.92 7.27
CA ASP A 284 -23.55 21.16 8.02
C ASP A 284 -23.88 21.00 9.51
N LYS A 285 -24.94 20.26 9.83
CA LYS A 285 -25.38 20.04 11.22
C LYS A 285 -24.44 19.12 12.00
N TYR A 286 -23.93 18.06 11.38
CA TYR A 286 -23.26 16.97 12.10
C TYR A 286 -21.74 16.95 11.94
N ILE A 287 -21.17 17.55 10.90
CA ILE A 287 -19.73 17.47 10.60
C ILE A 287 -19.05 18.83 10.87
N LYS A 288 -17.98 18.81 11.67
CA LYS A 288 -17.13 19.98 11.94
C LYS A 288 -16.08 20.12 10.86
N ALA A 289 -15.34 19.04 10.63
CA ALA A 289 -14.18 19.02 9.77
C ALA A 289 -13.99 17.63 9.14
N ILE A 290 -13.49 17.62 7.91
CA ILE A 290 -13.05 16.41 7.20
C ILE A 290 -11.55 16.53 6.97
N MET A 291 -10.77 15.76 7.72
CA MET A 291 -9.30 15.76 7.68
C MET A 291 -8.81 14.61 6.81
N ASN A 292 -8.83 14.80 5.49
CA ASN A 292 -8.46 13.75 4.54
C ASN A 292 -6.95 13.52 4.56
N VAL A 293 -6.52 12.35 5.01
CA VAL A 293 -5.10 11.95 5.05
C VAL A 293 -4.74 11.16 3.80
N SER A 294 -3.79 11.67 3.01
CA SER A 294 -3.34 11.11 1.73
C SER A 294 -4.48 10.70 0.80
N PRO A 295 -5.47 11.57 0.53
CA PRO A 295 -6.66 11.16 -0.20
C PRO A 295 -6.34 10.78 -1.65
N ALA A 296 -6.79 9.62 -2.11
CA ALA A 296 -6.63 9.21 -3.51
C ALA A 296 -7.75 9.77 -4.42
N PHE A 297 -8.10 11.06 -4.28
CA PHE A 297 -9.29 11.65 -4.90
C PHE A 297 -9.34 11.42 -6.42
N LEU A 298 -8.23 11.64 -7.12
CA LEU A 298 -8.14 11.44 -8.57
C LEU A 298 -7.61 10.05 -8.96
N GLY A 299 -7.38 9.15 -7.99
CA GLY A 299 -6.88 7.80 -8.20
C GLY A 299 -5.36 7.64 -8.01
N ASP A 300 -4.89 6.41 -8.16
CA ASP A 300 -3.53 5.96 -8.01
C ASP A 300 -3.15 5.13 -9.25
N PRO A 301 -2.16 5.56 -10.06
CA PRO A 301 -1.69 4.81 -11.23
C PRO A 301 -1.25 3.38 -10.92
N ARG A 302 -0.80 3.08 -9.69
CA ARG A 302 -0.44 1.72 -9.25
C ARG A 302 -1.64 0.76 -9.33
N ALA A 303 -2.87 1.25 -9.19
CA ALA A 303 -4.09 0.45 -9.34
C ALA A 303 -4.19 -0.20 -10.74
N VAL A 304 -3.72 0.51 -11.77
CA VAL A 304 -3.64 -0.03 -13.14
C VAL A 304 -2.70 -1.24 -13.16
N SER A 305 -1.48 -1.06 -12.66
CA SER A 305 -0.47 -2.13 -12.66
C SER A 305 -0.90 -3.33 -11.83
N ASN A 306 -1.59 -3.14 -10.70
CA ASN A 306 -2.14 -4.23 -9.90
C ASN A 306 -3.13 -5.11 -10.69
N ILE A 307 -3.86 -4.57 -11.67
CA ILE A 307 -4.80 -5.35 -12.49
C ILE A 307 -4.07 -6.09 -13.63
N PHE A 308 -3.01 -5.51 -14.17
CA PHE A 308 -2.30 -6.00 -15.36
C PHE A 308 -1.09 -6.89 -15.06
N SER A 309 -0.40 -6.65 -13.94
CA SER A 309 0.87 -7.29 -13.59
C SER A 309 0.72 -8.18 -12.36
N THR A 310 1.16 -9.43 -12.52
CA THR A 310 1.27 -10.40 -11.43
C THR A 310 2.13 -9.89 -10.29
N GLU A 311 3.24 -9.24 -10.65
CA GLU A 311 4.26 -8.77 -9.71
C GLU A 311 3.75 -7.61 -8.87
N SER A 312 2.96 -6.73 -9.46
CA SER A 312 2.37 -5.58 -8.75
C SER A 312 1.21 -6.03 -7.86
N SER A 313 0.34 -6.92 -8.34
CA SER A 313 -0.68 -7.58 -7.52
C SER A 313 -0.08 -8.30 -6.30
N VAL A 314 0.99 -9.08 -6.50
CA VAL A 314 1.65 -9.78 -5.40
C VAL A 314 2.50 -8.85 -4.55
N GLY A 315 3.13 -7.82 -5.12
CA GLY A 315 3.78 -6.75 -4.39
C GLY A 315 2.80 -6.08 -3.44
N PHE A 316 1.60 -5.72 -3.92
CA PHE A 316 0.52 -5.16 -3.13
C PHE A 316 0.08 -6.10 -2.00
N VAL A 317 -0.22 -7.36 -2.31
CA VAL A 317 -0.61 -8.35 -1.28
C VAL A 317 0.54 -8.62 -0.29
N ARG A 318 1.80 -8.67 -0.74
CA ARG A 318 2.99 -8.92 0.07
C ARG A 318 3.29 -7.76 1.01
N THR A 319 3.29 -6.53 0.50
CA THR A 319 3.49 -5.31 1.30
C THR A 319 2.48 -5.24 2.42
N VAL A 320 1.23 -5.62 2.14
CA VAL A 320 0.16 -5.51 3.13
C VAL A 320 0.08 -6.71 4.07
N ALA A 321 0.49 -7.90 3.62
CA ALA A 321 0.54 -9.12 4.43
C ALA A 321 1.87 -9.36 5.18
N SER A 322 2.52 -8.27 5.62
CA SER A 322 3.77 -8.24 6.40
C SER A 322 5.05 -8.75 5.73
N GLY A 323 5.12 -8.92 4.40
CA GLY A 323 6.35 -9.42 3.76
C GLY A 323 6.76 -10.85 4.14
N ILE A 324 5.96 -11.55 4.97
CA ILE A 324 6.16 -12.96 5.37
C ILE A 324 5.57 -13.90 4.31
N LEU A 325 4.64 -13.42 3.48
CA LEU A 325 4.13 -14.16 2.32
C LEU A 325 5.19 -14.20 1.21
N ASN A 326 6.18 -15.09 1.32
CA ASN A 326 7.05 -15.46 0.21
C ASN A 326 6.28 -16.32 -0.78
N PHE A 327 5.45 -15.68 -1.61
CA PHE A 327 4.76 -16.32 -2.74
C PHE A 327 5.75 -16.90 -3.76
N ASP A 328 7.01 -16.45 -3.75
CA ASP A 328 8.11 -16.98 -4.57
C ASP A 328 8.34 -18.48 -4.34
N TYR A 329 8.04 -18.99 -3.13
CA TYR A 329 8.11 -20.42 -2.82
C TYR A 329 6.84 -21.19 -3.20
N VAL A 330 5.73 -20.49 -3.51
CA VAL A 330 4.37 -21.06 -3.67
C VAL A 330 3.99 -21.26 -5.15
N GLY A 331 4.93 -21.05 -6.07
CA GLY A 331 4.80 -21.37 -7.49
C GLY A 331 3.93 -20.39 -8.28
N ARG A 332 4.17 -20.34 -9.60
CA ARG A 332 3.52 -19.44 -10.58
C ARG A 332 1.99 -19.50 -10.56
N GLN A 333 1.41 -20.64 -10.20
CA GLN A 333 -0.04 -20.83 -10.13
C GLN A 333 -0.69 -19.99 -9.01
N THR A 334 -0.05 -19.83 -7.86
CA THR A 334 -0.59 -19.03 -6.73
C THR A 334 -0.58 -17.53 -7.07
N LEU A 335 0.44 -17.09 -7.82
CA LEU A 335 0.58 -15.74 -8.34
C LEU A 335 -0.58 -15.36 -9.29
N GLU A 336 -0.98 -16.29 -10.17
CA GLU A 336 -2.14 -16.11 -11.05
C GLU A 336 -3.45 -16.01 -10.26
N HIS A 337 -3.61 -16.82 -9.20
CA HIS A 337 -4.79 -16.76 -8.33
C HIS A 337 -4.86 -15.43 -7.57
N ALA A 338 -3.73 -14.89 -7.12
CA ALA A 338 -3.68 -13.59 -6.45
C ALA A 338 -4.17 -12.46 -7.37
N MET A 339 -3.72 -12.42 -8.63
CA MET A 339 -4.26 -11.47 -9.60
C MET A 339 -5.76 -11.62 -9.83
N ARG A 340 -6.25 -12.86 -9.95
CA ARG A 340 -7.68 -13.12 -10.13
C ARG A 340 -8.48 -12.56 -8.96
N VAL A 341 -8.01 -12.77 -7.73
CA VAL A 341 -8.63 -12.20 -6.52
C VAL A 341 -8.62 -10.68 -6.55
N CYS A 342 -7.51 -10.03 -6.88
CA CYS A 342 -7.45 -8.57 -7.02
C CYS A 342 -8.50 -8.04 -8.01
N ARG A 343 -8.73 -8.73 -9.13
CA ARG A 343 -9.77 -8.36 -10.12
C ARG A 343 -11.21 -8.53 -9.63
N THR A 344 -11.41 -9.27 -8.55
CA THR A 344 -12.72 -9.35 -7.90
C THR A 344 -12.98 -8.17 -6.96
N TRP A 345 -11.94 -7.47 -6.49
CA TRP A 345 -12.07 -6.33 -5.57
C TRP A 345 -12.45 -5.05 -6.32
N ASP A 346 -13.74 -4.73 -6.30
CA ASP A 346 -14.31 -3.54 -6.93
C ASP A 346 -13.67 -2.23 -6.43
N SER A 347 -13.20 -2.23 -5.19
CA SER A 347 -12.53 -1.09 -4.58
C SER A 347 -11.24 -0.66 -5.28
N ILE A 348 -10.50 -1.57 -5.92
CA ILE A 348 -9.34 -1.23 -6.74
C ILE A 348 -9.75 -0.32 -7.89
N ILE A 349 -10.95 -0.53 -8.46
CA ILE A 349 -11.44 0.30 -9.56
C ILE A 349 -11.79 1.71 -9.09
N SER A 350 -12.19 1.88 -7.83
CA SER A 350 -12.39 3.22 -7.24
C SER A 350 -11.10 4.05 -7.20
N LEU A 351 -9.94 3.39 -7.18
CA LEU A 351 -8.61 4.00 -7.18
C LEU A 351 -8.06 4.21 -8.59
N MET A 352 -8.76 3.84 -9.66
CA MET A 352 -8.28 4.11 -11.01
C MET A 352 -8.21 5.62 -11.30
N PRO A 353 -7.28 6.07 -12.17
CA PRO A 353 -7.15 7.47 -12.58
C PRO A 353 -8.48 8.07 -13.06
N LYS A 354 -8.87 9.21 -12.48
CA LYS A 354 -10.09 9.98 -12.82
C LYS A 354 -9.72 11.24 -13.59
N GLY A 355 -10.61 11.66 -14.49
CA GLY A 355 -10.47 12.87 -15.29
C GLY A 355 -9.65 12.71 -16.58
N GLY A 356 -9.24 11.48 -16.90
CA GLY A 356 -8.56 11.15 -18.16
C GLY A 356 -7.34 12.03 -18.43
N GLU A 357 -7.14 12.36 -19.70
CA GLU A 357 -5.98 13.14 -20.16
C GLU A 357 -5.98 14.57 -19.66
N THR A 358 -7.13 15.16 -19.32
CA THR A 358 -7.22 16.54 -18.77
C THR A 358 -6.51 16.66 -17.43
N ILE A 359 -6.57 15.61 -16.60
CA ILE A 359 -5.90 15.57 -15.30
C ILE A 359 -4.52 14.94 -15.44
N TRP A 360 -4.44 13.77 -16.09
CA TRP A 360 -3.25 12.93 -16.06
C TRP A 360 -2.32 13.13 -17.26
N GLY A 361 -2.51 14.17 -18.07
CA GLY A 361 -1.71 14.37 -19.27
C GLY A 361 -2.03 13.37 -20.39
N GLY A 362 -1.60 13.72 -21.59
CA GLY A 362 -1.69 12.90 -22.79
C GLY A 362 -0.31 12.45 -23.27
N LEU A 363 -0.24 11.99 -24.52
CA LEU A 363 1.04 11.70 -25.17
C LEU A 363 1.83 12.98 -25.50
N ASP A 364 1.12 14.10 -25.64
CA ASP A 364 1.67 15.37 -26.11
C ASP A 364 1.99 16.35 -24.97
N TRP A 365 1.56 16.05 -23.74
CA TRP A 365 1.79 16.93 -22.58
C TRP A 365 1.70 16.16 -21.25
N CYS A 366 2.47 16.61 -20.26
CA CYS A 366 2.43 16.13 -18.88
C CYS A 366 2.41 17.33 -17.92
N LEU A 367 1.97 17.10 -16.68
CA LEU A 367 1.99 18.12 -15.63
C LEU A 367 3.41 18.44 -15.17
N GLU A 368 4.26 17.42 -15.11
CA GLU A 368 5.63 17.54 -14.66
C GLU A 368 6.50 18.21 -15.75
N ASP A 369 7.42 19.09 -15.33
CA ASP A 369 8.45 19.64 -16.20
C ASP A 369 9.50 18.56 -16.47
N TRP A 370 9.16 17.72 -17.43
CA TRP A 370 10.04 16.69 -17.91
C TRP A 370 11.19 17.36 -18.69
N ASN A 371 12.45 17.11 -18.29
CA ASN A 371 13.61 17.38 -19.15
C ASN A 371 13.42 16.74 -20.55
N ASN A 372 13.78 17.42 -21.64
CA ASN A 372 13.61 16.93 -23.02
C ASN A 372 14.07 15.48 -23.28
N TYR A 373 15.02 14.95 -22.48
CA TYR A 373 15.57 13.61 -22.64
C TYR A 373 14.57 12.48 -22.38
N ASP A 374 13.83 12.52 -21.28
CA ASP A 374 12.99 11.37 -20.95
C ASP A 374 11.58 11.42 -21.63
N GLN A 375 11.26 12.54 -22.31
CA GLN A 375 10.19 12.63 -23.31
C GLN A 375 10.46 11.74 -24.54
N GLU A 376 11.73 11.61 -24.98
CA GLU A 376 12.11 10.70 -26.08
C GLU A 376 11.98 9.21 -25.70
N ILE A 377 12.23 8.84 -24.44
CA ILE A 377 12.08 7.46 -23.94
C ILE A 377 10.60 7.05 -23.90
N SER A 378 9.70 7.98 -23.55
CA SER A 378 8.25 7.76 -23.58
C SER A 378 7.71 7.49 -25.00
N TRP A 379 8.43 7.90 -26.05
CA TRP A 379 8.03 7.80 -27.46
C TRP A 379 8.57 6.56 -28.21
N GLY A 380 9.41 5.76 -27.55
CA GLY A 380 9.74 4.37 -27.94
C GLY A 380 10.92 4.20 -28.90
N SER A 381 11.85 3.32 -28.51
CA SER A 381 12.93 2.78 -29.36
C SER A 381 12.43 1.78 -30.40
N ASN A 382 13.16 1.69 -31.52
CA ASN A 382 12.74 1.13 -32.81
C ASN A 382 12.53 -0.41 -32.89
N SER A 383 11.47 -0.77 -33.62
CA SER A 383 11.26 -1.93 -34.54
C SER A 383 11.66 -3.35 -34.11
N ALA A 384 10.66 -4.19 -33.82
CA ALA A 384 10.66 -5.61 -34.17
C ALA A 384 9.23 -6.12 -34.48
N THR A 385 9.00 -6.54 -35.73
CA THR A 385 7.75 -7.15 -36.21
C THR A 385 7.75 -8.65 -35.90
N PHE A 386 6.70 -9.19 -35.28
CA PHE A 386 6.55 -10.64 -35.04
C PHE A 386 5.32 -11.20 -35.75
N ASN A 387 5.53 -12.25 -36.55
CA ASN A 387 4.49 -13.08 -37.18
C ASN A 387 4.35 -14.40 -36.39
N LEU A 388 3.12 -14.85 -36.13
CA LEU A 388 2.86 -16.19 -35.57
C LEU A 388 1.63 -16.83 -36.23
N SER A 389 1.79 -18.10 -36.61
CA SER A 389 0.86 -18.97 -37.34
C SER A 389 -0.28 -19.54 -36.48
N TYR A 390 -1.34 -19.96 -37.17
CA TYR A 390 -2.69 -20.21 -36.67
C TYR A 390 -2.97 -21.71 -36.48
N GLU A 391 -3.37 -22.13 -35.27
CA GLU A 391 -4.27 -23.29 -35.09
C GLU A 391 -4.93 -23.26 -33.70
N ALA A 392 -6.23 -23.56 -33.65
CA ALA A 392 -7.17 -23.20 -32.59
C ALA A 392 -7.70 -24.41 -31.81
N VAL A 393 -7.92 -24.26 -30.49
CA VAL A 393 -8.87 -25.07 -29.70
C VAL A 393 -9.46 -24.21 -28.56
N TRP A 394 -10.79 -24.21 -28.43
CA TRP A 394 -11.62 -23.39 -27.53
C TRP A 394 -12.10 -24.19 -26.32
N ILE A 395 -12.02 -23.64 -25.10
CA ILE A 395 -12.93 -23.95 -23.96
C ILE A 395 -13.11 -22.69 -23.08
N ASP A 396 -14.36 -22.43 -22.70
CA ASP A 396 -14.95 -21.26 -22.08
C ASP A 396 -14.40 -20.82 -20.71
N CYS A 397 -14.42 -19.49 -20.49
CA CYS A 397 -14.15 -18.77 -19.25
C CYS A 397 -12.77 -18.96 -18.61
N ASP A 398 -11.67 -18.57 -19.28
CA ASP A 398 -10.45 -18.13 -18.56
C ASP A 398 -9.34 -17.44 -19.39
N GLU A 399 -9.52 -17.08 -20.66
CA GLU A 399 -8.41 -16.52 -21.46
C GLU A 399 -8.72 -15.15 -22.05
N MET A 400 -7.85 -14.18 -21.81
CA MET A 400 -7.59 -13.17 -22.84
C MET A 400 -7.28 -13.93 -24.13
N SER A 401 -8.09 -13.77 -25.17
CA SER A 401 -7.82 -14.44 -26.45
C SER A 401 -6.43 -14.05 -26.96
N ARG A 402 -5.71 -14.95 -27.64
CA ARG A 402 -4.40 -14.60 -28.24
C ARG A 402 -4.49 -13.39 -29.18
N GLU A 403 -5.63 -13.25 -29.86
CA GLU A 403 -5.94 -12.09 -30.69
C GLU A 403 -6.05 -10.81 -29.86
N SER A 404 -6.61 -10.92 -28.65
CA SER A 404 -6.68 -9.82 -27.68
C SER A 404 -5.31 -9.34 -27.25
N ILE A 405 -4.45 -10.29 -26.89
CA ILE A 405 -3.08 -10.05 -26.50
C ILE A 405 -2.30 -9.33 -27.62
N GLN A 406 -2.41 -9.80 -28.86
CA GLN A 406 -1.75 -9.19 -30.02
C GLN A 406 -2.26 -7.78 -30.33
N LYS A 407 -3.55 -7.51 -30.10
CA LYS A 407 -4.12 -6.16 -30.31
C LYS A 407 -3.60 -5.18 -29.27
N ILE A 408 -3.43 -5.61 -28.02
CA ILE A 408 -2.88 -4.81 -26.93
C ILE A 408 -1.38 -4.55 -27.17
N SER A 409 -0.61 -5.56 -27.62
CA SER A 409 0.82 -5.41 -27.90
C SER A 409 1.11 -4.52 -29.11
N LYS A 410 0.12 -4.29 -30.00
CA LYS A 410 0.28 -3.42 -31.18
C LYS A 410 0.22 -1.93 -30.85
N LYS A 411 -0.46 -1.52 -29.76
CA LYS A 411 -0.46 -0.12 -29.31
C LYS A 411 0.71 0.12 -28.36
N ARG A 412 1.47 1.19 -28.61
CA ARG A 412 2.74 1.48 -27.92
C ARG A 412 2.59 2.14 -26.55
N ALA A 413 1.50 2.89 -26.34
CA ALA A 413 1.27 3.64 -25.11
C ALA A 413 -0.23 3.72 -24.80
N TYR A 414 -0.54 3.79 -23.52
CA TYR A 414 -1.91 3.90 -23.01
C TYR A 414 -2.01 5.06 -22.03
N THR A 415 -2.98 5.94 -22.26
CA THR A 415 -3.29 7.08 -21.40
C THR A 415 -4.37 6.70 -20.37
N ALA A 416 -4.56 7.57 -19.37
CA ALA A 416 -5.65 7.46 -18.39
C ALA A 416 -7.05 7.38 -19.02
N ARG A 417 -7.21 7.80 -20.29
CA ARG A 417 -8.43 7.61 -21.06
C ARG A 417 -8.53 6.21 -21.66
N THR A 418 -7.49 5.78 -22.37
CA THR A 418 -7.50 4.53 -23.15
C THR A 418 -7.32 3.26 -22.31
N VAL A 419 -6.86 3.37 -21.06
CA VAL A 419 -6.64 2.22 -20.16
C VAL A 419 -7.94 1.44 -19.91
N PHE A 420 -9.08 2.14 -19.82
CA PHE A 420 -10.38 1.51 -19.61
C PHE A 420 -10.84 0.68 -20.81
N ASP A 421 -10.47 1.07 -22.05
CA ASP A 421 -10.76 0.28 -23.25
C ASP A 421 -10.04 -1.07 -23.21
N ILE A 422 -8.80 -1.07 -22.72
CA ILE A 422 -8.02 -2.30 -22.54
C ILE A 422 -8.66 -3.14 -21.44
N LEU A 423 -9.03 -2.55 -20.31
CA LEU A 423 -9.62 -3.28 -19.20
C LEU A 423 -10.96 -3.91 -19.58
N ASN A 424 -11.78 -3.20 -20.36
CA ASN A 424 -13.03 -3.74 -20.90
C ASN A 424 -12.80 -4.96 -21.78
N PHE A 425 -11.62 -5.05 -22.37
CA PHE A 425 -11.22 -6.17 -23.21
C PHE A 425 -10.51 -7.29 -22.44
N VAL A 426 -9.72 -6.96 -21.41
CA VAL A 426 -8.92 -7.90 -20.61
C VAL A 426 -9.70 -8.53 -19.47
N ALA A 427 -10.63 -7.78 -18.88
CA ALA A 427 -11.41 -8.18 -17.73
C ALA A 427 -12.86 -7.64 -17.85
N PRO A 428 -13.62 -8.06 -18.87
CA PRO A 428 -14.96 -7.52 -19.16
C PRO A 428 -15.95 -7.69 -18.01
N LYS A 429 -15.90 -8.80 -17.27
CA LYS A 429 -16.79 -9.03 -16.11
C LYS A 429 -16.52 -8.03 -14.99
N MET A 430 -15.24 -7.83 -14.66
CA MET A 430 -14.81 -6.83 -13.67
C MET A 430 -15.23 -5.42 -14.09
N MET A 431 -15.00 -5.04 -15.34
CA MET A 431 -15.40 -3.72 -15.84
C MET A 431 -16.90 -3.53 -15.85
N LYS A 432 -17.68 -4.54 -16.26
CA LYS A 432 -19.14 -4.49 -16.20
C LYS A 432 -19.67 -4.24 -14.79
N ARG A 433 -19.08 -4.88 -13.77
CA ARG A 433 -19.41 -4.57 -12.37
C ARG A 433 -19.00 -3.16 -12.01
N ALA A 434 -17.76 -2.80 -12.32
CA ALA A 434 -17.18 -1.53 -11.89
C ALA A 434 -17.92 -0.32 -12.48
N GLU A 435 -18.27 -0.36 -13.78
CA GLU A 435 -18.99 0.71 -14.47
C GLU A 435 -20.44 0.90 -13.96
N ALA A 436 -20.99 -0.09 -13.24
CA ALA A 436 -22.27 0.06 -12.55
C ALA A 436 -22.14 0.89 -11.26
N HIS A 437 -20.94 0.97 -10.68
CA HIS A 437 -20.69 1.57 -9.36
C HIS A 437 -19.74 2.77 -9.36
N PHE A 438 -18.93 2.93 -10.39
CA PHE A 438 -17.89 3.95 -10.44
C PHE A 438 -17.82 4.63 -11.80
N SER A 439 -17.46 5.90 -11.77
CA SER A 439 -17.13 6.70 -12.94
C SER A 439 -15.78 7.38 -12.75
N HIS A 440 -15.13 7.66 -13.88
CA HIS A 440 -13.77 8.21 -13.93
C HIS A 440 -13.69 9.43 -14.86
N GLY A 441 -14.84 9.98 -15.25
CA GLY A 441 -14.96 11.09 -16.19
C GLY A 441 -14.82 12.46 -15.53
N ILE A 442 -15.23 13.47 -16.29
CA ILE A 442 -15.39 14.86 -15.85
C ILE A 442 -16.79 15.30 -16.22
N ALA A 443 -17.50 15.93 -15.29
CA ALA A 443 -18.81 16.47 -15.60
C ALA A 443 -18.71 17.71 -16.48
N GLU A 444 -19.43 17.72 -17.61
CA GLU A 444 -19.62 18.97 -18.37
C GLU A 444 -20.54 19.92 -17.61
N ASN A 445 -21.67 19.40 -17.11
CA ASN A 445 -22.66 20.12 -16.32
C ASN A 445 -23.06 19.30 -15.08
N LEU A 446 -22.67 19.73 -13.88
CA LEU A 446 -23.00 19.05 -12.61
C LEU A 446 -24.49 19.12 -12.24
N GLU A 447 -25.30 19.90 -12.96
CA GLU A 447 -26.77 19.93 -12.80
C GLU A 447 -27.48 18.82 -13.58
N ASP A 448 -26.77 18.05 -14.41
CA ASP A 448 -27.36 16.94 -15.16
C ASP A 448 -27.93 15.89 -14.18
N PRO A 449 -29.22 15.52 -14.28
CA PRO A 449 -29.85 14.54 -13.39
C PRO A 449 -29.14 13.20 -13.31
N LYS A 450 -28.32 12.82 -14.30
CA LYS A 450 -27.55 11.57 -14.24
C LYS A 450 -26.59 11.54 -13.04
N TYR A 451 -26.04 12.68 -12.62
CA TYR A 451 -25.11 12.77 -11.48
C TYR A 451 -25.81 12.54 -10.14
N ALA A 452 -27.14 12.48 -10.11
CA ALA A 452 -27.87 12.00 -8.95
C ALA A 452 -27.65 10.50 -8.68
N HIS A 453 -27.16 9.71 -9.65
CA HIS A 453 -26.93 8.28 -9.48
C HIS A 453 -25.66 7.98 -8.67
N TYR A 454 -25.71 6.98 -7.79
CA TYR A 454 -24.61 6.64 -6.87
C TYR A 454 -23.26 6.35 -7.54
N ARG A 455 -23.28 5.96 -8.82
CA ARG A 455 -22.06 5.65 -9.58
C ARG A 455 -21.07 6.82 -9.72
N TYR A 456 -21.57 8.05 -9.54
CA TYR A 456 -20.78 9.27 -9.71
C TYR A 456 -20.29 9.87 -8.39
N TRP A 457 -20.85 9.45 -7.25
CA TRP A 457 -20.65 10.15 -5.98
C TRP A 457 -19.24 10.01 -5.41
N SER A 458 -18.52 8.97 -5.80
CA SER A 458 -17.10 8.77 -5.47
C SER A 458 -16.14 9.58 -6.34
N ASN A 459 -16.61 10.20 -7.43
CA ASN A 459 -15.76 10.98 -8.32
C ASN A 459 -15.89 12.49 -8.00
N PRO A 460 -14.85 13.13 -7.44
CA PRO A 460 -14.88 14.56 -7.10
C PRO A 460 -14.99 15.48 -8.33
N LEU A 461 -14.75 14.97 -9.54
CA LEU A 461 -14.93 15.69 -10.81
C LEU A 461 -16.36 15.57 -11.39
N GLU A 462 -17.22 14.78 -10.75
CA GLU A 462 -18.60 14.52 -11.18
C GLU A 462 -19.61 14.69 -10.04
N THR A 463 -19.17 15.16 -8.88
CA THR A 463 -20.00 15.42 -7.71
C THR A 463 -19.70 16.79 -7.11
N LYS A 464 -20.70 17.38 -6.46
CA LYS A 464 -20.56 18.64 -5.71
C LYS A 464 -20.29 18.34 -4.24
N LEU A 465 -19.60 19.23 -3.54
CA LEU A 465 -19.60 19.21 -2.08
C LEU A 465 -21.02 19.47 -1.52
N PRO A 466 -21.30 19.02 -0.29
CA PRO A 466 -22.57 19.28 0.39
C PRO A 466 -22.76 20.78 0.67
N ASP A 467 -24.00 21.20 0.90
CA ASP A 467 -24.32 22.57 1.31
C ASP A 467 -24.01 22.75 2.81
N ALA A 468 -22.72 22.90 3.11
CA ALA A 468 -22.19 22.94 4.47
C ALA A 468 -21.12 24.04 4.64
N PRO A 469 -21.52 25.32 4.74
CA PRO A 469 -20.59 26.43 4.87
C PRO A 469 -19.84 26.45 6.22
N ASP A 470 -20.38 25.87 7.29
CA ASP A 470 -19.73 25.82 8.61
C ASP A 470 -18.75 24.65 8.75
N MET A 471 -18.69 23.76 7.75
CA MET A 471 -17.77 22.63 7.70
C MET A 471 -16.41 23.07 7.13
N GLU A 472 -15.34 22.42 7.58
CA GLU A 472 -14.00 22.62 7.01
C GLU A 472 -13.51 21.33 6.33
N ILE A 473 -12.78 21.47 5.23
CA ILE A 473 -12.16 20.35 4.49
C ILE A 473 -10.66 20.55 4.48
N TYR A 474 -9.91 19.52 4.81
CA TYR A 474 -8.45 19.52 4.78
C TYR A 474 -7.97 18.39 3.87
N CYS A 475 -7.02 18.68 2.99
CA CYS A 475 -6.20 17.69 2.31
C CYS A 475 -4.82 17.69 2.97
N LEU A 476 -4.55 16.65 3.77
CA LEU A 476 -3.33 16.42 4.52
C LEU A 476 -2.52 15.35 3.76
N TYR A 477 -1.41 15.69 3.11
CA TYR A 477 -0.65 14.69 2.33
C TYR A 477 0.86 14.87 2.39
N GLY A 478 1.57 13.77 2.14
CA GLY A 478 3.02 13.72 2.14
C GLY A 478 3.59 14.20 0.81
N VAL A 479 4.76 14.84 0.87
CA VAL A 479 5.52 15.28 -0.31
C VAL A 479 7.01 14.96 -0.14
N GLY A 480 7.74 14.92 -1.24
CA GLY A 480 9.16 14.64 -1.30
C GLY A 480 9.52 13.16 -1.46
N ILE A 481 8.54 12.26 -1.67
CA ILE A 481 8.78 10.83 -1.85
C ILE A 481 8.46 10.41 -3.29
N PRO A 482 9.41 9.77 -4.01
CA PRO A 482 9.15 9.19 -5.31
C PRO A 482 7.96 8.24 -5.28
N THR A 483 6.97 8.53 -6.12
CA THR A 483 5.68 7.86 -6.15
C THR A 483 5.35 7.41 -7.58
N GLU A 484 4.85 6.19 -7.73
CA GLU A 484 4.65 5.58 -9.05
C GLU A 484 3.62 6.34 -9.89
N ARG A 485 3.99 6.62 -11.15
CA ARG A 485 3.19 7.43 -12.08
C ARG A 485 2.79 6.70 -13.35
N SER A 486 3.69 5.88 -13.88
CA SER A 486 3.47 5.05 -15.07
C SER A 486 4.42 3.86 -15.07
N HIS A 487 4.07 2.85 -15.83
CA HIS A 487 4.78 1.58 -15.89
C HIS A 487 5.08 1.21 -17.34
N VAL A 488 6.32 0.80 -17.59
CA VAL A 488 6.75 0.20 -18.85
C VAL A 488 6.55 -1.30 -18.71
N HIS A 489 5.68 -1.86 -19.54
CA HIS A 489 5.41 -3.30 -19.53
C HIS A 489 6.01 -3.99 -20.74
N LYS A 490 6.62 -5.16 -20.49
CA LYS A 490 7.07 -6.08 -21.51
C LYS A 490 6.08 -7.23 -21.66
N PHE A 491 5.81 -7.56 -22.91
CA PHE A 491 4.95 -8.67 -23.27
C PHE A 491 5.77 -9.97 -23.37
N TYR A 492 5.37 -10.98 -22.60
CA TYR A 492 5.94 -12.33 -22.64
C TYR A 492 4.90 -13.32 -23.18
N PRO A 493 4.98 -13.73 -24.46
CA PRO A 493 4.08 -14.75 -25.00
C PRO A 493 4.41 -16.11 -24.35
N SER A 494 3.66 -16.48 -23.32
CA SER A 494 3.71 -17.86 -22.80
C SER A 494 2.86 -18.73 -23.72
N GLU A 495 3.46 -19.68 -24.43
CA GLU A 495 2.72 -20.63 -25.27
C GLU A 495 1.89 -21.64 -24.47
N LYS A 496 2.13 -21.76 -23.16
CA LYS A 496 1.59 -22.83 -22.32
C LYS A 496 0.52 -22.42 -21.30
N ASP A 497 0.37 -21.13 -20.99
CA ASP A 497 -0.50 -20.69 -19.88
C ASP A 497 -1.46 -19.56 -20.27
N LYS A 498 -2.71 -19.73 -19.84
CA LYS A 498 -3.92 -18.94 -20.07
C LYS A 498 -3.95 -17.58 -19.34
N SER A 499 -2.82 -17.06 -18.88
CA SER A 499 -2.73 -15.92 -17.95
C SER A 499 -2.13 -14.67 -18.58
N ILE A 500 -2.41 -13.49 -17.97
CA ILE A 500 -2.02 -12.17 -18.51
C ILE A 500 -0.49 -12.08 -18.69
N PRO A 501 -0.03 -11.70 -19.90
CA PRO A 501 1.37 -11.83 -20.32
C PRO A 501 2.24 -10.58 -20.10
N PHE A 502 1.76 -9.60 -19.34
CA PHE A 502 2.46 -8.32 -19.14
C PHE A 502 3.21 -8.33 -17.81
N GLN A 503 4.52 -8.16 -17.87
CA GLN A 503 5.40 -7.97 -16.71
C GLN A 503 6.01 -6.57 -16.79
N ILE A 504 6.35 -5.98 -15.66
CA ILE A 504 7.07 -4.69 -15.67
C ILE A 504 8.45 -4.95 -16.27
N ASP A 505 8.86 -4.12 -17.23
CA ASP A 505 10.17 -4.25 -17.85
C ASP A 505 11.24 -3.68 -16.92
N SER A 506 11.76 -4.51 -16.02
CA SER A 506 12.82 -4.12 -15.10
C SER A 506 14.14 -3.76 -15.79
N SER A 507 14.27 -3.98 -17.11
CA SER A 507 15.44 -3.56 -17.89
C SER A 507 15.31 -2.14 -18.47
N ALA A 508 14.13 -1.53 -18.34
CA ALA A 508 13.89 -0.14 -18.73
C ALA A 508 14.30 0.81 -17.60
N ASP A 509 15.58 1.17 -17.56
CA ASP A 509 16.12 2.21 -16.69
C ASP A 509 16.44 3.46 -17.51
N GLY A 510 16.13 4.64 -16.97
CA GLY A 510 16.66 5.88 -17.53
C GLY A 510 18.09 6.14 -17.06
N GLU A 511 18.72 7.19 -17.60
CA GLU A 511 20.08 7.58 -17.19
C GLU A 511 20.15 8.06 -15.73
N ASP A 512 21.37 8.20 -15.19
CA ASP A 512 21.61 8.72 -13.84
C ASP A 512 20.94 10.09 -13.65
N GLY A 513 19.92 10.15 -12.78
CA GLY A 513 19.12 11.35 -12.51
C GLY A 513 17.77 11.43 -13.23
N SER A 514 17.42 10.42 -14.05
CA SER A 514 16.07 10.25 -14.58
C SER A 514 15.09 9.77 -13.50
N TRP A 515 13.80 9.98 -13.73
CA TRP A 515 12.73 9.50 -12.84
C TRP A 515 12.25 8.07 -13.22
N LEU A 516 12.90 7.43 -14.18
CA LEU A 516 12.58 6.07 -14.64
C LEU A 516 13.54 5.06 -14.03
N HIS A 517 13.02 4.20 -13.15
CA HIS A 517 13.79 3.13 -12.52
C HIS A 517 13.04 1.80 -12.57
N ASN A 518 13.71 0.74 -13.02
CA ASN A 518 13.20 -0.62 -13.16
C ASN A 518 11.85 -0.71 -13.89
N GLY A 519 11.68 0.07 -14.96
CA GLY A 519 10.44 0.13 -15.74
C GLY A 519 9.30 0.87 -15.06
N VAL A 520 9.56 1.62 -13.98
CA VAL A 520 8.57 2.43 -13.28
C VAL A 520 9.01 3.88 -13.31
N TYR A 521 8.12 4.75 -13.78
CA TYR A 521 8.33 6.19 -13.74
C TYR A 521 7.76 6.75 -12.43
N PHE A 522 8.53 7.60 -11.77
CA PHE A 522 8.17 8.21 -10.49
C PHE A 522 7.89 9.70 -10.62
N VAL A 523 7.05 10.23 -9.73
CA VAL A 523 6.77 11.66 -9.53
C VAL A 523 6.73 11.98 -8.04
N ASP A 524 6.54 13.25 -7.69
CA ASP A 524 6.40 13.64 -6.29
C ASP A 524 5.06 13.13 -5.68
N GLY A 525 5.11 12.74 -4.41
CA GLY A 525 3.99 12.18 -3.65
C GLY A 525 4.42 11.61 -2.31
N ASP A 526 3.68 10.60 -1.85
CA ASP A 526 3.83 10.00 -0.52
C ASP A 526 4.15 8.50 -0.55
N GLU A 527 4.85 8.02 -1.60
CA GLU A 527 5.15 6.61 -1.94
C GLU A 527 3.97 5.87 -2.62
N SER A 528 2.73 6.20 -2.25
CA SER A 528 1.54 5.55 -2.77
C SER A 528 0.78 6.43 -3.75
N VAL A 529 0.45 7.66 -3.36
CA VAL A 529 -0.48 8.54 -4.07
C VAL A 529 0.26 9.78 -4.60
N PRO A 530 0.25 10.03 -5.91
CA PRO A 530 0.85 11.24 -6.48
C PRO A 530 0.19 12.53 -5.97
N ILE A 531 0.97 13.62 -5.85
CA ILE A 531 0.45 14.92 -5.35
C ILE A 531 -0.75 15.46 -6.14
N VAL A 532 -0.83 15.21 -7.45
CA VAL A 532 -1.98 15.64 -8.27
C VAL A 532 -3.29 15.00 -7.77
N SER A 533 -3.22 13.76 -7.30
CA SER A 533 -4.40 13.04 -6.81
C SER A 533 -4.79 13.47 -5.40
N SER A 534 -3.80 13.70 -4.53
CA SER A 534 -4.03 14.12 -3.15
C SER A 534 -4.39 15.60 -3.01
N GLY A 535 -3.78 16.46 -3.82
CA GLY A 535 -3.80 17.91 -3.63
C GLY A 535 -4.72 18.69 -4.55
N PHE A 536 -4.91 18.27 -5.81
CA PHE A 536 -5.56 19.12 -6.82
C PHE A 536 -6.96 19.62 -6.43
N MET A 537 -7.77 18.74 -5.83
CA MET A 537 -9.11 19.11 -5.42
C MET A 537 -9.07 20.19 -4.33
N CYS A 538 -8.26 20.07 -3.29
CA CYS A 538 -8.17 21.12 -2.26
C CYS A 538 -7.45 22.39 -2.73
N ALA A 539 -6.41 22.24 -3.57
CA ALA A 539 -5.60 23.36 -4.05
C ALA A 539 -6.35 24.23 -5.08
N LYS A 540 -7.22 23.63 -5.92
CA LYS A 540 -7.90 24.36 -7.01
C LYS A 540 -9.37 23.96 -7.20
N GLY A 541 -9.69 22.67 -7.17
CA GLY A 541 -11.04 22.19 -7.48
C GLY A 541 -12.14 22.66 -6.51
N TRP A 542 -11.82 22.73 -5.23
CA TRP A 542 -12.69 23.11 -4.11
C TRP A 542 -12.23 24.39 -3.42
N HIS A 543 -11.11 24.98 -3.84
CA HIS A 543 -10.61 26.21 -3.24
C HIS A 543 -11.55 27.38 -3.56
N GLY A 544 -12.11 28.00 -2.50
CA GLY A 544 -13.12 29.03 -2.64
C GLY A 544 -14.44 28.52 -3.22
N ARG A 545 -15.17 29.38 -3.93
CA ARG A 545 -16.46 29.03 -4.53
C ARG A 545 -16.28 28.60 -5.98
N THR A 546 -16.49 27.31 -6.24
CA THR A 546 -16.40 26.70 -7.58
C THR A 546 -17.67 25.91 -7.89
N ARG A 547 -17.80 25.39 -9.12
CA ARG A 547 -18.86 24.45 -9.48
C ARG A 547 -18.85 23.17 -8.63
N PHE A 548 -17.68 22.78 -8.11
CA PHE A 548 -17.52 21.60 -7.26
C PHE A 548 -17.70 21.94 -5.77
N ASN A 549 -17.48 23.20 -5.37
CA ASN A 549 -17.72 23.73 -4.03
C ASN A 549 -18.72 24.91 -4.04
N PRO A 550 -20.02 24.64 -4.29
CA PRO A 550 -21.01 25.69 -4.49
C PRO A 550 -21.35 26.50 -3.23
N SER A 551 -21.17 25.90 -2.04
CA SER A 551 -21.34 26.53 -0.72
C SER A 551 -20.14 27.40 -0.33
N GLY A 552 -18.97 27.21 -0.97
CA GLY A 552 -17.75 27.88 -0.58
C GLY A 552 -17.21 27.40 0.76
N THR A 553 -17.41 26.12 1.08
CA THR A 553 -16.89 25.45 2.27
C THR A 553 -15.37 25.67 2.37
N ALA A 554 -14.88 26.09 3.54
CA ALA A 554 -13.47 26.38 3.74
C ALA A 554 -12.63 25.12 3.47
N THR A 555 -11.63 25.25 2.59
CA THR A 555 -10.82 24.12 2.12
C THR A 555 -9.35 24.48 2.25
N TYR A 556 -8.57 23.60 2.88
CA TYR A 556 -7.16 23.81 3.19
C TYR A 556 -6.28 22.72 2.59
N THR A 557 -5.12 23.11 2.08
CA THR A 557 -4.08 22.22 1.55
C THR A 557 -2.89 22.26 2.50
N ILE A 558 -2.58 21.12 3.13
CA ILE A 558 -1.52 21.02 4.12
C ILE A 558 -0.59 19.86 3.74
N GLU A 559 0.62 20.23 3.36
CA GLU A 559 1.65 19.29 2.95
C GLU A 559 2.60 18.98 4.10
N TYR A 560 3.10 17.74 4.12
CA TYR A 560 4.08 17.28 5.10
C TYR A 560 5.29 16.72 4.36
N GLN A 561 6.46 17.32 4.58
CA GLN A 561 7.70 16.78 4.03
C GLN A 561 8.03 15.45 4.69
N LEU A 562 8.07 14.38 3.89
CA LEU A 562 8.46 13.05 4.34
C LEU A 562 9.96 12.84 4.06
N LYS A 563 10.59 11.95 4.83
CA LYS A 563 11.99 11.56 4.60
C LYS A 563 12.06 10.15 4.06
N GLN A 564 12.90 9.94 3.04
CA GLN A 564 13.19 8.59 2.56
C GLN A 564 13.88 7.76 3.67
N PRO A 565 13.56 6.47 3.82
CA PRO A 565 14.25 5.62 4.78
C PRO A 565 15.73 5.43 4.38
N GLY A 566 16.66 6.12 5.07
CA GLY A 566 18.11 5.95 4.91
C GLY A 566 18.68 4.83 5.81
N GLY A 567 19.50 3.95 5.25
CA GLY A 567 19.89 2.64 5.83
C GLY A 567 20.71 2.64 7.12
N LEU A 568 20.54 1.54 7.90
CA LEU A 568 21.21 0.99 9.10
C LEU A 568 21.68 1.94 10.24
N ILE A 569 21.86 3.24 10.01
CA ILE A 569 22.33 4.23 10.98
C ILE A 569 21.45 5.49 10.87
N ASP A 570 20.13 5.35 11.02
CA ASP A 570 19.25 6.52 11.15
C ASP A 570 18.34 6.43 12.38
N ARG A 571 18.96 6.11 13.51
CA ARG A 571 18.38 6.29 14.85
C ARG A 571 18.28 7.78 15.27
N ARG A 572 18.64 8.71 14.38
CA ARG A 572 18.54 10.17 14.55
C ARG A 572 17.25 10.78 13.97
N GLY A 573 16.42 9.98 13.28
CA GLY A 573 15.07 10.39 12.85
C GLY A 573 14.12 10.75 13.99
N LEU A 574 14.48 10.43 15.24
CA LEU A 574 13.75 10.83 16.41
C LEU A 574 13.77 12.37 16.62
N GLU A 575 14.84 13.08 16.24
CA GLU A 575 15.03 14.49 16.64
C GLU A 575 14.10 15.51 15.93
N ASN A 576 13.44 15.18 14.80
CA ASN A 576 12.64 16.13 14.01
C ASN A 576 11.17 15.73 13.71
N GLY A 577 10.67 14.60 14.25
CA GLY A 577 9.26 14.19 14.03
C GLY A 577 8.89 13.79 12.60
N ALA A 578 9.88 13.66 11.69
CA ALA A 578 9.68 13.26 10.31
C ALA A 578 9.65 11.73 10.19
N SER A 579 8.47 11.19 9.87
CA SER A 579 8.23 9.77 9.62
C SER A 579 8.34 9.46 8.12
N SER A 580 8.74 8.24 7.76
CA SER A 580 8.63 7.74 6.37
C SER A 580 7.18 7.43 5.97
N ASN A 581 6.27 7.37 6.95
CA ASN A 581 4.84 7.19 6.78
C ASN A 581 4.09 8.42 7.31
N ILE A 582 3.21 9.00 6.50
CA ILE A 582 2.38 10.15 6.84
C ILE A 582 1.60 10.01 8.16
N MET A 583 1.08 8.82 8.47
CA MET A 583 0.28 8.59 9.68
C MET A 583 1.09 8.66 10.98
N GLY A 584 2.41 8.45 10.90
CA GLY A 584 3.34 8.60 12.01
C GLY A 584 4.00 9.99 12.07
N ASN A 585 3.62 10.91 11.18
CA ASN A 585 4.20 12.25 11.16
C ASN A 585 3.68 13.07 12.35
N ALA A 586 4.59 13.59 13.18
CA ALA A 586 4.23 14.29 14.40
C ALA A 586 3.41 15.57 14.15
N ALA A 587 3.71 16.31 13.07
CA ALA A 587 3.00 17.52 12.73
C ALA A 587 1.57 17.22 12.25
N LEU A 588 1.38 16.13 11.49
CA LEU A 588 0.03 15.72 11.09
C LEU A 588 -0.81 15.30 12.27
N ILE A 589 -0.24 14.48 13.16
CA ILE A 589 -0.93 14.06 14.38
C ILE A 589 -1.32 15.29 15.21
N GLU A 590 -0.41 16.26 15.35
CA GLU A 590 -0.68 17.53 16.02
C GLU A 590 -1.84 18.30 15.39
N ASP A 591 -1.85 18.50 14.08
CA ASP A 591 -2.94 19.22 13.41
C ASP A 591 -4.29 18.51 13.63
N VAL A 592 -4.33 17.17 13.55
CA VAL A 592 -5.54 16.39 13.83
C VAL A 592 -6.01 16.57 15.28
N LEU A 593 -5.09 16.54 16.26
CA LEU A 593 -5.41 16.76 17.67
C LEU A 593 -5.97 18.17 17.91
N LEU A 594 -5.37 19.19 17.31
CA LEU A 594 -5.78 20.59 17.45
C LEU A 594 -7.17 20.82 16.87
N VAL A 595 -7.44 20.36 15.65
CA VAL A 595 -8.78 20.49 15.02
C VAL A 595 -9.83 19.71 15.81
N ALA A 596 -9.50 18.50 16.27
CA ALA A 596 -10.38 17.72 17.14
C ALA A 596 -10.65 18.41 18.50
N ALA A 597 -9.69 19.21 18.99
CA ALA A 597 -9.83 20.03 20.19
C ALA A 597 -10.53 21.39 19.94
N GLY A 598 -10.89 21.72 18.69
CA GLY A 598 -11.68 22.90 18.32
C GLY A 598 -10.94 23.98 17.55
N ALA A 599 -9.67 23.77 17.20
CA ALA A 599 -8.95 24.68 16.32
C ALA A 599 -9.57 24.69 14.91
N THR A 600 -9.53 25.85 14.25
CA THR A 600 -9.92 26.02 12.85
C THR A 600 -8.70 25.87 11.93
N GLY A 601 -8.94 25.82 10.62
CA GLY A 601 -7.84 25.80 9.65
C GLY A 601 -6.94 27.03 9.75
N VAL A 602 -7.49 28.18 10.13
CA VAL A 602 -6.71 29.40 10.35
C VAL A 602 -5.80 29.26 11.59
N ASP A 603 -6.29 28.64 12.65
CA ASP A 603 -5.53 28.47 13.91
C ASP A 603 -4.31 27.55 13.74
N ILE A 604 -4.40 26.54 12.86
CA ILE A 604 -3.29 25.63 12.54
C ILE A 604 -2.37 26.15 11.41
N GLY A 605 -2.57 27.40 10.97
CA GLY A 605 -1.69 28.10 10.03
C GLY A 605 -2.17 28.17 8.58
N GLY A 606 -3.36 27.67 8.26
CA GLY A 606 -3.95 27.71 6.92
C GLY A 606 -3.24 26.80 5.93
N ASP A 607 -3.18 27.23 4.66
CA ASP A 607 -2.51 26.49 3.59
C ASP A 607 -0.99 26.41 3.83
N ARG A 608 -0.44 25.20 3.78
CA ARG A 608 1.01 24.94 3.84
C ARG A 608 1.40 24.09 2.63
N ILE A 609 1.99 24.73 1.63
CA ILE A 609 2.34 24.10 0.35
C ILE A 609 3.85 24.23 0.11
N PHE A 610 4.51 23.10 -0.11
CA PHE A 610 5.92 22.96 -0.42
C PHE A 610 6.16 22.46 -1.86
N SER A 611 5.22 21.70 -2.43
CA SER A 611 5.27 21.10 -3.75
C SER A 611 4.87 22.07 -4.86
N ASP A 612 5.02 21.62 -6.11
CA ASP A 612 4.61 22.35 -7.30
C ASP A 612 3.10 22.26 -7.60
N ILE A 613 2.27 21.75 -6.66
CA ILE A 613 0.85 21.50 -6.90
C ILE A 613 0.09 22.72 -7.45
N MET A 614 0.43 23.94 -6.99
CA MET A 614 -0.20 25.16 -7.51
C MET A 614 0.09 25.36 -9.00
N ARG A 615 1.36 25.23 -9.39
CA ARG A 615 1.81 25.32 -10.79
C ARG A 615 1.23 24.20 -11.65
N MET A 616 1.19 22.97 -11.14
CA MET A 616 0.55 21.84 -11.83
C MET A 616 -0.95 22.10 -12.02
N SER A 617 -1.62 22.63 -11.00
CA SER A 617 -3.05 22.92 -11.06
C SER A 617 -3.38 23.98 -12.11
N GLU A 618 -2.49 24.96 -12.35
CA GLU A 618 -2.66 25.97 -13.41
C GLU A 618 -2.62 25.36 -14.82
N ARG A 619 -1.80 24.32 -15.03
CA ARG A 619 -1.72 23.59 -16.31
C ARG A 619 -2.97 22.77 -16.61
N ILE A 620 -3.70 22.37 -15.58
CA ILE A 620 -4.96 21.64 -15.73
C ILE A 620 -6.05 22.59 -16.20
N ASN A 621 -6.41 22.47 -17.47
CA ASN A 621 -7.52 23.19 -18.09
C ASN A 621 -8.86 22.54 -17.75
N LEU A 622 -9.33 22.80 -16.54
CA LEU A 622 -10.63 22.39 -16.03
C LEU A 622 -11.49 23.62 -15.79
N ARG A 623 -12.73 23.62 -16.31
CA ARG A 623 -13.70 24.68 -16.06
C ARG A 623 -14.19 24.58 -14.61
N LEU A 624 -13.90 25.59 -13.80
CA LEU A 624 -14.30 25.68 -12.39
C LEU A 624 -15.56 26.53 -12.19
#